data_AF-A0A8W8MZN4-F1
#
_entry.id   AF-A0A8W8MZN4-F1
#
_cell.length_a   1.000
_cell.length_b   1.000
_cell.length_c   1.000
_cell.angle_alpha   90.00
_cell.angle_beta   90.00
_cell.angle_gamma   90.00
#
_symmetry.space_group_name_H-M   'P 1'
#
loop_
_entity.id
_entity.type
_entity.pdbx_description
1 polymer ?
#
loop_
_entity_poly.entity_id
_entity_poly.type
_entity_poly.pdbx_seq_one_letter_code
_entity_poly.pdbx_strand_id
1 'polypeptide(L)'
;MAYTVVQNCPLTFQEWSSRASSTCRSGTYHCVEDEYSRTVEVCTVALWIEPGHCPVYNTVAKKMDSVYCIGKHCPSKVFISNEVYKYAGCQQFNLGSSKTTSTNPHANTPISDISDNSIIAGLVVSVFVVILLGILGFILWRKKRRFAFQASSFGREQTHLTRDTCKQNIADENEPLIQGEIDYAALEKITPKELSADNYLISRCQDYLETRGNTLALVGKLGSGKRTIASQIAIRLAKKDPKLKIKIVSESDVISEDLKTRHSTIMIIHNPVKTWFTSKYADEKIGCLLEICANAKTNNSYIIAIFHFSDWNSFKSQISNKYTTMEYIFPHRESICNKMQKLTEMAKGKNIDISRVRFQTDERSVGDPLVITLFLKNIAFRNHEYLLNPSKFVFEKLKTLEKSPKINDQLAFKTMVFVVVHNGEIAKRELDDILHHSLFANLKEKMNIGGSIDECIEQLLDLFIEETFDGRSYRVLHDVITRCTFLAAMENHWTLLFKECDPILIFECIRLKLIYEKMKYPGEVVFDDRNLKTALPTEIFQEVARLFCQRSEMQSFIWNSSLYDDKKFQEEWNKAEIYFTNTVKRHEKSMEVN
;
A
#
# COMPACT_ATOMS: atom_id res chain seq x y z
N MET A 1 -7.74 15.70 -28.27
CA MET A 1 -6.32 15.35 -28.20
C MET A 1 -5.55 16.39 -28.99
N ALA A 2 -4.51 16.99 -28.40
CA ALA A 2 -3.66 17.92 -29.14
C ALA A 2 -2.72 17.11 -30.04
N TYR A 3 -2.71 17.42 -31.33
CA TYR A 3 -1.80 16.88 -32.34
C TYR A 3 -1.28 18.07 -33.13
N THR A 4 0.03 18.27 -33.18
CA THR A 4 0.64 19.41 -33.87
C THR A 4 1.92 18.96 -34.55
N VAL A 5 2.00 19.18 -35.87
CA VAL A 5 3.24 18.93 -36.62
C VAL A 5 4.24 20.04 -36.28
N VAL A 6 5.45 19.65 -35.86
CA VAL A 6 6.52 20.58 -35.49
C VAL A 6 7.77 20.32 -36.33
N GLN A 7 8.66 21.30 -36.39
CA GLN A 7 9.92 21.13 -37.15
C GLN A 7 10.94 20.28 -36.39
N ASN A 8 11.02 20.40 -35.07
CA ASN A 8 12.02 19.72 -34.24
C ASN A 8 11.47 19.42 -32.84
N CYS A 9 11.91 18.29 -32.28
CA CYS A 9 11.66 17.95 -30.87
C CYS A 9 12.66 18.64 -29.92
N PRO A 10 12.26 18.82 -28.64
CA PRO A 10 13.17 19.24 -27.59
C PRO A 10 14.37 18.29 -27.42
N LEU A 11 15.58 18.83 -27.33
CA LEU A 11 16.81 18.04 -27.19
C LEU A 11 17.26 17.90 -25.73
N THR A 12 16.75 18.75 -24.85
CA THR A 12 17.06 18.73 -23.42
C THR A 12 15.80 18.50 -22.59
N PHE A 13 15.98 17.95 -21.39
CA PHE A 13 14.87 17.77 -20.45
C PHE A 13 14.18 19.11 -20.10
N GLN A 14 14.94 20.21 -20.02
CA GLN A 14 14.39 21.52 -19.69
C GLN A 14 13.45 22.04 -20.80
N GLU A 15 13.88 21.94 -22.06
CA GLU A 15 13.04 22.29 -23.21
C GLU A 15 11.83 21.35 -23.31
N TRP A 16 12.05 20.05 -23.08
CA TRP A 16 10.98 19.04 -23.10
C TRP A 16 9.92 19.33 -22.05
N SER A 17 10.34 19.58 -20.81
CA SER A 17 9.45 19.90 -19.70
C SER A 17 8.72 21.23 -19.92
N SER A 18 9.39 22.22 -20.51
CA SER A 18 8.78 23.49 -20.85
C SER A 18 7.67 23.30 -21.90
N ARG A 19 7.95 22.59 -23.00
CA ARG A 19 6.94 22.30 -24.04
C ARG A 19 5.81 21.42 -23.52
N ALA A 20 6.12 20.40 -22.73
CA ALA A 20 5.11 19.54 -22.10
C ALA A 20 4.12 20.36 -21.27
N SER A 21 4.62 21.31 -20.48
CA SER A 21 3.80 22.18 -19.63
C SER A 21 2.94 23.18 -20.41
N SER A 22 3.39 23.64 -21.58
CA SER A 22 2.63 24.58 -22.41
C SER A 22 1.62 23.89 -23.34
N THR A 23 1.93 22.68 -23.81
CA THR A 23 1.16 21.98 -24.86
C THR A 23 0.11 21.03 -24.26
N CYS A 24 0.44 20.28 -23.20
CA CYS A 24 -0.46 19.25 -22.67
C CYS A 24 -1.16 19.68 -21.38
N ARG A 25 -2.49 19.84 -21.46
CA ARG A 25 -3.37 20.05 -20.29
C ARG A 25 -3.81 18.73 -19.65
N SER A 26 -3.83 17.64 -20.41
CA SER A 26 -4.14 16.28 -19.97
C SER A 26 -3.43 15.26 -20.88
N GLY A 27 -3.09 14.09 -20.33
CA GLY A 27 -2.26 13.08 -21.00
C GLY A 27 -0.76 13.36 -20.85
N THR A 28 0.08 12.45 -21.36
CA THR A 28 1.54 12.60 -21.33
C THR A 28 2.00 13.23 -22.63
N TYR A 29 2.87 14.23 -22.56
CA TYR A 29 3.47 14.86 -23.74
C TYR A 29 4.45 13.91 -24.42
N HIS A 30 4.33 13.78 -25.74
CA HIS A 30 5.28 13.07 -26.58
C HIS A 30 5.67 13.97 -27.75
N CYS A 31 6.93 13.92 -28.13
CA CYS A 31 7.40 14.47 -29.41
C CYS A 31 8.06 13.32 -30.17
N VAL A 32 7.36 12.78 -31.16
CA VAL A 32 7.68 11.53 -31.86
C VAL A 32 7.36 11.65 -33.36
N GLU A 33 7.74 10.66 -34.16
CA GLU A 33 7.26 10.56 -35.54
C GLU A 33 5.87 9.96 -35.61
N ASP A 34 5.10 10.37 -36.63
CA ASP A 34 3.92 9.64 -37.05
C ASP A 34 4.23 8.61 -38.14
N GLU A 35 3.23 7.84 -38.58
CA GLU A 35 3.41 6.83 -39.64
C GLU A 35 3.77 7.42 -41.02
N TYR A 36 3.82 8.76 -41.16
CA TYR A 36 4.23 9.48 -42.37
C TYR A 36 5.59 10.16 -42.22
N SER A 37 6.36 9.80 -41.19
CA SER A 37 7.68 10.38 -40.88
C SER A 37 7.64 11.89 -40.63
N ARG A 38 6.52 12.41 -40.10
CA ARG A 38 6.41 13.80 -39.65
C ARG A 38 6.63 13.84 -38.15
N THR A 39 7.43 14.80 -37.70
CA THR A 39 7.60 15.06 -36.27
C THR A 39 6.34 15.72 -35.71
N VAL A 40 5.75 15.10 -34.70
CA VAL A 40 4.51 15.55 -34.09
C VAL A 40 4.65 15.67 -32.58
N GLU A 41 4.03 16.71 -32.03
CA GLU A 41 3.75 16.81 -30.60
C GLU A 41 2.33 16.32 -30.34
N VAL A 42 2.20 15.35 -29.43
CA VAL A 42 0.92 14.74 -29.08
C VAL A 42 0.80 14.50 -27.58
N CYS A 43 -0.42 14.70 -27.06
CA CYS A 43 -0.74 14.42 -25.66
C CYS A 43 -1.60 13.15 -25.58
N THR A 44 -1.00 12.03 -25.17
CA THR A 44 -1.68 10.73 -25.09
C THR A 44 -1.07 9.84 -24.00
N VAL A 45 -1.65 8.66 -23.76
CA VAL A 45 -1.17 7.69 -22.77
C VAL A 45 0.21 7.19 -23.21
N ALA A 46 1.15 7.12 -22.26
CA ALA A 46 2.50 6.66 -22.55
C ALA A 46 2.54 5.12 -22.70
N LEU A 47 3.45 4.65 -23.54
CA LEU A 47 3.64 3.23 -23.84
C LEU A 47 5.06 2.80 -23.42
N TRP A 48 5.22 1.57 -22.92
CA TRP A 48 6.54 1.00 -22.72
C TRP A 48 7.14 0.58 -24.07
N ILE A 49 8.32 1.08 -24.37
CA ILE A 49 9.05 0.86 -25.63
C ILE A 49 10.20 -0.09 -25.36
N GLU A 50 10.28 -1.14 -26.17
CA GLU A 50 11.30 -2.18 -26.06
C GLU A 50 12.69 -1.69 -26.50
N PRO A 51 13.78 -2.37 -26.06
CA PRO A 51 15.11 -2.10 -26.59
C PRO A 51 15.14 -2.23 -28.12
N GLY A 52 15.89 -1.36 -28.77
CA GLY A 52 15.99 -1.32 -30.23
C GLY A 52 14.78 -0.73 -30.93
N HIS A 53 13.76 -0.26 -30.21
CA HIS A 53 12.57 0.36 -30.79
C HIS A 53 12.44 1.85 -30.43
N CYS A 54 11.72 2.59 -31.27
CA CYS A 54 11.35 3.98 -31.06
C CYS A 54 9.82 4.12 -31.01
N PRO A 55 9.29 5.00 -30.15
CA PRO A 55 7.86 5.28 -30.15
C PRO A 55 7.45 6.06 -31.41
N VAL A 56 6.32 5.69 -31.99
CA VAL A 56 5.65 6.45 -33.06
C VAL A 56 4.19 6.68 -32.69
N TYR A 57 3.58 7.72 -33.25
CA TYR A 57 2.17 8.00 -33.07
C TYR A 57 1.37 7.57 -34.30
N ASN A 58 0.49 6.59 -34.14
CA ASN A 58 -0.36 6.12 -35.22
C ASN A 58 -1.61 7.03 -35.34
N THR A 59 -1.68 7.86 -36.37
CA THR A 59 -2.76 8.85 -36.52
C THR A 59 -4.11 8.20 -36.82
N VAL A 60 -4.13 7.02 -37.45
CA VAL A 60 -5.35 6.25 -37.73
C VAL A 60 -5.92 5.65 -36.44
N ALA A 61 -5.07 4.99 -35.63
CA ALA A 61 -5.47 4.34 -34.39
C ALA A 61 -5.56 5.30 -33.19
N LYS A 62 -5.08 6.54 -33.34
CA LYS A 62 -5.03 7.59 -32.31
C LYS A 62 -4.35 7.15 -31.00
N LYS A 63 -3.29 6.35 -31.11
CA LYS A 63 -2.53 5.81 -29.98
C LYS A 63 -1.03 5.76 -30.27
N MET A 64 -0.23 5.64 -29.22
CA MET A 64 1.19 5.33 -29.35
C MET A 64 1.37 3.91 -29.85
N ASP A 65 2.40 3.74 -30.67
CA ASP A 65 2.88 2.47 -31.21
C ASP A 65 4.42 2.49 -31.18
N SER A 66 5.07 1.44 -31.68
CA SER A 66 6.53 1.36 -31.72
C SER A 66 7.04 0.81 -33.05
N VAL A 67 8.20 1.31 -33.49
CA VAL A 67 8.89 0.86 -34.71
C VAL A 67 10.36 0.57 -34.40
N TYR A 68 11.00 -0.22 -35.24
CA TYR A 68 12.41 -0.53 -35.08
C TYR A 68 13.29 0.71 -35.25
N CYS A 69 14.23 0.91 -34.33
CA CYS A 69 15.18 2.02 -34.37
C CYS A 69 16.32 1.71 -35.35
N ILE A 70 16.59 2.63 -36.27
CA ILE A 70 17.65 2.49 -37.27
C ILE A 70 18.74 3.54 -36.98
N GLY A 71 19.95 3.09 -36.65
CA GLY A 71 21.12 3.96 -36.51
C GLY A 71 21.90 3.79 -35.21
N LYS A 72 22.74 4.79 -34.90
CA LYS A 72 23.48 4.85 -33.64
C LYS A 72 22.63 5.51 -32.57
N HIS A 73 22.86 5.16 -31.30
CA HIS A 73 22.13 5.70 -30.14
C HIS A 73 20.65 5.28 -30.05
N CYS A 74 20.34 4.10 -30.58
CA CYS A 74 19.06 3.43 -30.32
C CYS A 74 18.93 3.01 -28.84
N PRO A 75 17.71 2.98 -28.30
CA PRO A 75 17.48 2.56 -26.92
C PRO A 75 18.01 1.15 -26.68
N SER A 76 18.84 0.97 -25.65
CA SER A 76 19.37 -0.35 -25.29
C SER A 76 18.64 -0.96 -24.09
N LYS A 77 17.60 -0.29 -23.58
CA LYS A 77 16.79 -0.68 -22.42
C LYS A 77 15.34 -0.30 -22.68
N VAL A 78 14.43 -1.01 -22.04
CA VAL A 78 13.00 -0.66 -22.01
C VAL A 78 12.86 0.74 -21.40
N PHE A 79 12.07 1.60 -22.01
CA PHE A 79 11.78 2.94 -21.52
C PHE A 79 10.35 3.34 -21.82
N ILE A 80 9.82 4.31 -21.09
CA ILE A 80 8.47 4.83 -21.33
C ILE A 80 8.52 5.89 -22.45
N SER A 81 7.56 5.86 -23.37
CA SER A 81 7.61 6.59 -24.66
C SER A 81 7.82 8.11 -24.55
N ASN A 82 7.41 8.72 -23.43
CA ASN A 82 7.60 10.16 -23.20
C ASN A 82 9.06 10.52 -22.85
N GLU A 83 9.91 9.53 -22.59
CA GLU A 83 11.35 9.70 -22.38
C GLU A 83 12.18 9.58 -23.67
N VAL A 84 11.54 9.59 -24.84
CA VAL A 84 12.23 9.53 -26.14
C VAL A 84 13.30 10.61 -26.32
N TYR A 85 13.17 11.77 -25.64
CA TYR A 85 14.18 12.84 -25.62
C TYR A 85 15.57 12.38 -25.12
N LYS A 86 15.65 11.25 -24.41
CA LYS A 86 16.92 10.66 -23.96
C LYS A 86 17.65 9.87 -25.05
N TYR A 87 16.98 9.55 -26.16
CA TYR A 87 17.49 8.65 -27.21
C TYR A 87 17.60 9.37 -28.54
N ALA A 88 18.79 9.90 -28.81
CA ALA A 88 19.06 10.64 -30.05
C ALA A 88 18.80 9.81 -31.31
N GLY A 89 18.95 8.47 -31.26
CA GLY A 89 18.63 7.58 -32.38
C GLY A 89 17.15 7.58 -32.77
N CYS A 90 16.26 7.88 -31.82
CA CYS A 90 14.82 8.04 -32.05
C CYS A 90 14.41 9.48 -32.41
N GLN A 91 15.38 10.40 -32.50
CA GLN A 91 15.16 11.82 -32.79
C GLN A 91 15.85 12.26 -34.08
N GLN A 92 16.34 11.32 -34.91
CA GLN A 92 17.06 11.67 -36.13
C GLN A 92 16.11 12.12 -37.23
N PHE A 93 15.63 13.34 -37.09
CA PHE A 93 14.84 14.04 -38.09
C PHE A 93 15.79 14.62 -39.15
N ASN A 94 15.84 14.00 -40.33
CA ASN A 94 16.36 14.60 -41.57
C ASN A 94 17.73 15.32 -41.48
N LEU A 95 18.82 14.62 -41.19
CA LEU A 95 20.15 15.07 -41.62
C LEU A 95 20.48 14.45 -42.99
N GLY A 96 20.06 15.17 -44.03
CA GLY A 96 20.51 14.91 -45.39
C GLY A 96 22.04 14.87 -45.46
N SER A 97 22.54 13.83 -46.12
CA SER A 97 23.91 13.66 -46.59
C SER A 97 24.58 15.01 -46.96
N SER A 98 25.61 15.42 -46.22
CA SER A 98 26.54 16.46 -46.66
C SER A 98 27.94 16.25 -46.10
N LYS A 99 28.90 16.34 -47.03
CA LYS A 99 30.32 15.98 -46.93
C LYS A 99 31.09 16.81 -45.90
N THR A 100 32.07 16.15 -45.29
CA THR A 100 33.11 16.66 -44.40
C THR A 100 34.11 17.60 -45.09
N THR A 101 34.62 18.61 -44.36
CA THR A 101 35.98 19.15 -44.55
C THR A 101 36.59 19.61 -43.22
N SER A 102 37.71 18.97 -42.85
CA SER A 102 38.95 19.42 -42.17
C SER A 102 39.01 20.82 -41.52
N THR A 103 39.63 20.99 -40.33
CA THR A 103 41.10 21.22 -40.11
C THR A 103 41.46 21.34 -38.60
N ASN A 104 42.62 20.81 -38.20
CA ASN A 104 43.41 21.02 -36.95
C ASN A 104 44.16 22.39 -36.98
N PRO A 105 44.98 22.91 -35.99
CA PRO A 105 45.91 22.19 -35.07
C PRO A 105 46.35 22.81 -33.70
N HIS A 106 47.20 22.05 -32.98
CA HIS A 106 48.32 22.43 -32.06
C HIS A 106 48.01 22.96 -30.62
N ALA A 107 48.82 22.76 -29.55
CA ALA A 107 50.26 22.51 -29.40
C ALA A 107 50.65 21.76 -28.08
N ASN A 108 51.89 21.26 -28.04
CA ASN A 108 52.59 20.52 -26.97
C ASN A 108 53.21 21.42 -25.89
N THR A 109 53.52 20.92 -24.68
CA THR A 109 54.90 20.78 -24.11
C THR A 109 54.94 20.15 -22.69
N PRO A 110 56.09 19.60 -22.23
CA PRO A 110 56.24 18.54 -21.21
C PRO A 110 56.95 19.02 -19.92
N ILE A 111 56.90 18.25 -18.82
CA ILE A 111 57.89 18.35 -17.72
C ILE A 111 58.22 16.98 -17.08
N SER A 112 59.53 16.74 -17.04
CA SER A 112 60.47 15.78 -16.43
C SER A 112 60.18 14.95 -15.16
N ASP A 113 60.81 13.76 -15.17
CA ASP A 113 61.25 12.90 -14.05
C ASP A 113 62.29 13.56 -13.12
N ILE A 114 62.25 13.24 -11.81
CA ILE A 114 63.43 13.24 -10.89
C ILE A 114 63.25 12.16 -9.79
N SER A 115 64.37 11.51 -9.45
CA SER A 115 64.62 10.38 -8.55
C SER A 115 64.92 10.72 -7.06
N ASP A 116 65.02 9.66 -6.26
CA ASP A 116 65.90 9.40 -5.09
C ASP A 116 65.49 9.70 -3.63
N ASN A 117 65.22 8.59 -2.91
CA ASN A 117 65.84 8.11 -1.66
C ASN A 117 66.45 9.11 -0.65
N SER A 118 65.75 9.32 0.46
CA SER A 118 66.25 9.26 1.85
C SER A 118 65.05 9.38 2.81
N ILE A 119 65.20 9.14 4.12
CA ILE A 119 64.19 9.23 5.21
C ILE A 119 63.61 7.86 5.65
N ILE A 120 64.49 6.97 6.12
CA ILE A 120 64.11 5.78 6.92
C ILE A 120 64.70 5.97 8.33
N ALA A 121 64.11 6.87 9.11
CA ALA A 121 64.30 6.98 10.57
C ALA A 121 63.19 7.84 11.21
N GLY A 122 62.59 8.77 10.46
CA GLY A 122 61.44 9.59 10.91
C GLY A 122 60.07 8.91 10.80
N LEU A 123 59.95 7.84 9.99
CA LEU A 123 58.65 7.19 9.72
C LEU A 123 58.11 6.40 10.92
N VAL A 124 58.95 5.82 11.78
CA VAL A 124 58.48 5.02 12.91
C VAL A 124 57.89 5.92 14.02
N VAL A 125 58.53 7.04 14.33
CA VAL A 125 58.00 7.99 15.33
C VAL A 125 56.74 8.70 14.81
N SER A 126 56.71 9.03 13.51
CA SER A 126 55.52 9.62 12.87
C SER A 126 54.31 8.66 12.94
N VAL A 127 54.50 7.38 12.63
CA VAL A 127 53.41 6.40 12.68
C VAL A 127 52.87 6.21 14.10
N PHE A 128 53.73 6.18 15.13
CA PHE A 128 53.27 6.08 16.51
C PHE A 128 52.49 7.32 16.97
N VAL A 129 52.90 8.53 16.58
CA VAL A 129 52.17 9.77 16.89
C VAL A 129 50.81 9.80 16.18
N VAL A 130 50.74 9.34 14.92
CA VAL A 130 49.49 9.26 14.16
C VAL A 130 48.53 8.23 14.78
N ILE A 131 49.03 7.08 15.23
CA ILE A 131 48.22 6.06 15.91
C ILE A 131 47.72 6.58 17.26
N LEU A 132 48.57 7.23 18.06
CA LEU A 132 48.17 7.81 19.35
C LEU A 132 47.13 8.91 19.19
N LEU A 133 47.30 9.80 18.20
CA LEU A 133 46.30 10.81 17.86
C LEU A 133 45.01 10.18 17.31
N GLY A 134 45.11 9.08 16.56
CA GLY A 134 43.96 8.31 16.10
C GLY A 134 43.17 7.68 17.25
N ILE A 135 43.86 7.11 18.25
CA ILE A 135 43.22 6.53 19.44
C ILE A 135 42.61 7.63 20.32
N LEU A 136 43.32 8.73 20.57
CA LEU A 136 42.77 9.88 21.30
C LEU A 136 41.56 10.47 20.56
N GLY A 137 41.67 10.62 19.24
CA GLY A 137 40.59 11.04 18.36
C GLY A 137 39.40 10.10 18.47
N PHE A 138 39.61 8.79 18.45
CA PHE A 138 38.56 7.78 18.60
C PHE A 138 37.92 7.81 19.99
N ILE A 139 38.69 7.96 21.06
CA ILE A 139 38.19 8.06 22.44
C ILE A 139 37.39 9.35 22.61
N LEU A 140 37.91 10.49 22.16
CA LEU A 140 37.21 11.78 22.20
C LEU A 140 35.99 11.78 21.27
N TRP A 141 36.05 11.12 20.12
CA TRP A 141 34.89 10.91 19.23
C TRP A 141 33.83 10.04 19.88
N ARG A 142 34.21 8.96 20.57
CA ARG A 142 33.27 8.08 21.29
C ARG A 142 32.66 8.78 22.51
N LYS A 143 33.44 9.62 23.21
CA LYS A 143 32.98 10.42 24.35
C LYS A 143 32.11 11.60 23.90
N LYS A 144 32.46 12.26 22.79
CA LYS A 144 31.67 13.31 22.14
C LYS A 144 30.40 12.75 21.49
N ARG A 145 30.38 11.52 20.96
CA ARG A 145 29.14 10.85 20.49
C ARG A 145 28.14 10.59 21.61
N ARG A 146 28.56 10.45 22.88
CA ARG A 146 27.62 10.32 24.00
C ARG A 146 27.00 11.65 24.45
N PHE A 147 27.65 12.79 24.18
CA PHE A 147 27.16 14.12 24.57
C PHE A 147 26.58 14.93 23.40
N ALA A 148 27.04 14.73 22.16
CA ALA A 148 26.57 15.43 20.96
C ALA A 148 25.37 14.74 20.27
N PHE A 149 25.09 13.46 20.58
CA PHE A 149 23.88 12.78 20.10
C PHE A 149 22.58 13.30 20.77
N GLN A 150 22.69 14.17 21.78
CA GLN A 150 21.56 14.78 22.47
C GLN A 150 21.31 16.25 22.13
N ALA A 151 22.18 16.93 21.36
CA ALA A 151 22.04 18.36 21.11
C ALA A 151 22.27 18.81 19.65
N SER A 152 22.72 17.93 18.73
CA SER A 152 22.99 18.34 17.34
C SER A 152 22.46 17.39 16.24
N SER A 153 21.58 16.43 16.53
CA SER A 153 21.09 15.48 15.50
C SER A 153 19.89 15.96 14.68
N PHE A 154 19.57 17.26 14.66
CA PHE A 154 18.51 17.82 13.80
C PHE A 154 18.97 19.00 12.93
N GLY A 155 20.27 19.29 12.87
CA GLY A 155 20.79 20.41 12.08
C GLY A 155 22.16 20.13 11.49
N ARG A 156 22.19 19.94 10.17
CA ARG A 156 23.37 19.78 9.30
C ARG A 156 24.12 18.44 9.40
N GLU A 157 23.63 17.46 8.64
CA GLU A 157 24.40 16.84 7.55
C GLU A 157 23.45 16.05 6.64
N GLN A 158 22.79 16.74 5.71
CA GLN A 158 22.09 16.12 4.58
C GLN A 158 22.28 17.01 3.35
N THR A 159 23.46 16.90 2.76
CA THR A 159 23.70 17.23 1.36
C THR A 159 24.35 15.99 0.75
N HIS A 160 23.81 15.52 -0.37
CA HIS A 160 24.21 14.32 -1.13
C HIS A 160 23.74 12.93 -0.67
N LEU A 161 22.43 12.77 -0.38
CA LEU A 161 21.72 11.54 -0.72
C LEU A 161 20.42 11.91 -1.45
N THR A 162 20.42 11.72 -2.76
CA THR A 162 19.36 12.14 -3.69
C THR A 162 18.09 11.32 -3.49
N ARG A 163 17.12 11.95 -2.83
CA ARG A 163 15.65 12.04 -2.95
C ARG A 163 14.80 11.12 -3.87
N ASP A 164 15.34 10.20 -4.67
CA ASP A 164 14.61 9.66 -5.83
C ASP A 164 14.10 8.20 -5.70
N THR A 165 14.09 7.59 -4.51
CA THR A 165 13.62 6.19 -4.35
C THR A 165 12.17 6.01 -3.87
N CYS A 166 11.35 7.05 -3.81
CA CYS A 166 9.94 6.95 -3.37
C CYS A 166 8.93 7.25 -4.49
N LYS A 167 9.13 6.67 -5.68
CA LYS A 167 8.13 6.69 -6.77
C LYS A 167 8.07 5.32 -7.45
N GLN A 168 7.23 4.44 -6.93
CA GLN A 168 6.71 3.29 -7.67
C GLN A 168 5.19 3.38 -7.66
N ASN A 169 4.59 3.62 -8.83
CA ASN A 169 3.14 3.56 -9.04
C ASN A 169 2.76 2.11 -9.35
N ILE A 170 1.79 1.58 -8.61
CA ILE A 170 1.02 0.39 -8.94
C ILE A 170 -0.34 0.89 -9.43
N ALA A 171 -0.86 0.31 -10.51
CA ALA A 171 -2.18 0.62 -11.05
C ALA A 171 -3.26 -0.24 -10.37
N ASP A 172 -4.40 0.39 -10.06
CA ASP A 172 -5.66 -0.13 -9.52
C ASP A 172 -6.31 -1.22 -10.42
N GLU A 173 -7.03 -2.16 -9.79
CA GLU A 173 -8.51 -2.24 -9.84
C GLU A 173 -9.08 -3.46 -9.05
N ASN A 174 -9.99 -3.19 -8.09
CA ASN A 174 -11.27 -3.89 -7.81
C ASN A 174 -11.80 -3.67 -6.37
N GLU A 175 -11.88 -2.42 -5.94
CA GLU A 175 -12.94 -1.83 -5.09
C GLU A 175 -12.80 -0.30 -5.31
N PRO A 176 -13.84 0.54 -5.18
CA PRO A 176 -13.66 1.99 -5.23
C PRO A 176 -13.03 2.39 -3.88
N LEU A 177 -11.73 2.15 -3.72
CA LEU A 177 -10.93 2.87 -2.75
C LEU A 177 -10.96 4.31 -3.23
N ILE A 178 -11.93 5.08 -2.74
CA ILE A 178 -12.09 6.50 -3.08
C ILE A 178 -10.82 7.19 -2.61
N GLN A 179 -9.85 7.31 -3.51
CA GLN A 179 -8.61 8.02 -3.32
C GLN A 179 -8.76 9.36 -4.01
N GLY A 180 -8.27 10.40 -3.34
CA GLY A 180 -8.38 11.76 -3.84
C GLY A 180 -9.43 12.60 -3.10
N GLU A 181 -9.74 13.74 -3.71
CA GLU A 181 -10.66 14.72 -3.16
C GLU A 181 -12.10 14.20 -3.28
N ILE A 182 -12.83 14.21 -2.17
CA ILE A 182 -14.22 13.77 -2.10
C ILE A 182 -15.08 14.88 -1.50
N ASP A 183 -16.24 15.13 -2.11
CA ASP A 183 -17.26 15.99 -1.54
C ASP A 183 -17.85 15.33 -0.28
N TYR A 184 -18.12 16.14 0.76
CA TYR A 184 -18.71 15.65 2.00
C TYR A 184 -20.08 15.01 1.76
N ALA A 185 -20.84 15.42 0.74
CA ALA A 185 -22.13 14.80 0.42
C ALA A 185 -21.95 13.37 -0.11
N ALA A 186 -20.92 13.12 -0.92
CA ALA A 186 -20.56 11.78 -1.38
C ALA A 186 -20.03 10.93 -0.21
N LEU A 187 -19.18 11.51 0.65
CA LEU A 187 -18.68 10.84 1.85
C LEU A 187 -19.81 10.50 2.84
N GLU A 188 -20.81 11.36 2.98
CA GLU A 188 -21.96 11.15 3.86
C GLU A 188 -22.86 10.02 3.37
N LYS A 189 -23.03 9.84 2.05
CA LYS A 189 -23.80 8.72 1.49
C LYS A 189 -23.19 7.37 1.84
N ILE A 190 -21.86 7.28 1.86
CA ILE A 190 -21.14 6.03 2.12
C ILE A 190 -20.78 5.82 3.61
N THR A 191 -20.93 6.84 4.45
CA THR A 191 -20.57 6.77 5.88
C THR A 191 -21.76 6.30 6.70
N PRO A 192 -21.65 5.19 7.47
CA PRO A 192 -22.73 4.74 8.35
C PRO A 192 -23.17 5.82 9.35
N LYS A 193 -24.49 5.99 9.53
CA LYS A 193 -25.10 6.99 10.44
C LYS A 193 -25.15 6.55 11.91
N GLU A 194 -24.90 5.27 12.17
CA GLU A 194 -25.16 4.63 13.48
C GLU A 194 -24.10 4.94 14.54
N LEU A 195 -22.86 5.26 14.12
CA LEU A 195 -21.86 5.80 15.02
C LEU A 195 -22.01 7.33 15.09
N SER A 196 -21.69 7.95 16.22
CA SER A 196 -21.51 9.40 16.29
C SER A 196 -20.16 9.67 16.89
N ALA A 197 -19.32 10.42 16.18
CA ALA A 197 -18.16 11.04 16.77
C ALA A 197 -18.56 11.90 17.98
N ASP A 198 -17.71 11.90 19.01
CA ASP A 198 -17.89 12.69 20.22
C ASP A 198 -17.91 14.18 19.86
N ASN A 199 -18.92 14.90 20.35
CA ASN A 199 -19.04 16.35 20.16
C ASN A 199 -17.82 17.10 20.72
N TYR A 200 -17.21 16.60 21.80
CA TYR A 200 -15.97 17.14 22.34
C TYR A 200 -14.82 17.05 21.34
N LEU A 201 -14.62 15.87 20.74
CA LEU A 201 -13.58 15.66 19.73
C LEU A 201 -13.80 16.57 18.51
N ILE A 202 -15.03 16.65 18.01
CA ILE A 202 -15.38 17.53 16.90
C ILE A 202 -15.11 19.00 17.25
N SER A 203 -15.52 19.45 18.44
CA SER A 203 -15.29 20.83 18.91
C SER A 203 -13.80 21.13 18.99
N ARG A 204 -12.98 20.18 19.45
CA ARG A 204 -11.53 20.34 19.52
C ARG A 204 -10.86 20.41 18.14
N CYS A 205 -11.31 19.58 17.19
CA CYS A 205 -10.86 19.66 15.80
C CYS A 205 -11.22 21.02 15.18
N GLN A 206 -12.43 21.50 15.45
CA GLN A 206 -12.94 22.76 14.94
C GLN A 206 -12.17 23.96 15.53
N ASP A 207 -12.02 24.02 16.85
CA ASP A 207 -11.25 25.07 17.54
C ASP A 207 -9.83 25.16 16.97
N TYR A 208 -9.20 24.02 16.68
CA TYR A 208 -7.88 24.04 16.05
C TYR A 208 -7.91 24.61 14.63
N LEU A 209 -8.83 24.17 13.78
CA LEU A 209 -8.95 24.67 12.41
C LEU A 209 -9.24 26.18 12.38
N GLU A 210 -10.04 26.68 13.33
CA GLU A 210 -10.38 28.11 13.43
C GLU A 210 -9.22 28.96 13.98
N THR A 211 -8.44 28.44 14.93
CA THR A 211 -7.43 29.23 15.64
C THR A 211 -6.02 29.11 15.08
N ARG A 212 -5.67 27.96 14.49
CA ARG A 212 -4.25 27.59 14.26
C ARG A 212 -3.99 26.80 12.98
N GLY A 213 -5.03 26.29 12.29
CA GLY A 213 -4.88 25.20 11.35
C GLY A 213 -5.51 25.40 9.97
N ASN A 214 -4.73 25.21 8.90
CA ASN A 214 -5.23 25.04 7.54
C ASN A 214 -5.48 23.57 7.17
N THR A 215 -4.92 22.59 7.88
CA THR A 215 -5.07 21.19 7.46
C THR A 215 -5.31 20.31 8.68
N LEU A 216 -6.17 19.29 8.55
CA LEU A 216 -6.44 18.31 9.60
C LEU A 216 -6.18 16.90 9.04
N ALA A 217 -5.13 16.22 9.49
CA ALA A 217 -4.92 14.82 9.17
C ALA A 217 -5.56 13.92 10.24
N LEU A 218 -6.43 13.01 9.84
CA LEU A 218 -7.11 11.98 10.61
C LEU A 218 -6.56 10.61 10.24
N VAL A 219 -5.86 9.95 11.16
CA VAL A 219 -5.26 8.63 10.90
C VAL A 219 -6.14 7.52 11.48
N GLY A 220 -6.48 6.48 10.69
CA GLY A 220 -7.27 5.33 11.16
C GLY A 220 -7.16 4.07 10.28
N LYS A 221 -7.52 2.90 10.83
CA LYS A 221 -7.60 1.61 10.09
C LYS A 221 -9.01 1.40 9.49
N LEU A 222 -9.11 0.81 8.29
CA LEU A 222 -10.35 0.38 7.63
C LEU A 222 -11.06 -0.72 8.43
N GLY A 223 -12.39 -0.77 8.33
CA GLY A 223 -13.22 -1.79 8.98
C GLY A 223 -13.40 -1.62 10.49
N SER A 224 -12.48 -0.95 11.20
CA SER A 224 -12.49 -0.91 12.67
C SER A 224 -13.41 0.15 13.29
N GLY A 225 -14.42 0.66 12.57
CA GLY A 225 -15.20 1.86 12.95
C GLY A 225 -14.43 3.18 13.00
N LYS A 226 -13.10 3.16 12.85
CA LYS A 226 -12.23 4.34 12.93
C LYS A 226 -12.33 5.22 11.70
N ARG A 227 -12.39 4.62 10.50
CA ARG A 227 -12.72 5.36 9.27
C ARG A 227 -14.08 6.03 9.38
N THR A 228 -15.09 5.34 9.93
CA THR A 228 -16.43 5.91 10.14
C THR A 228 -16.36 7.15 11.04
N ILE A 229 -15.66 7.07 12.17
CA ILE A 229 -15.47 8.21 13.08
C ILE A 229 -14.70 9.34 12.37
N ALA A 230 -13.60 9.03 11.69
CA ALA A 230 -12.81 10.02 10.95
C ALA A 230 -13.64 10.70 9.85
N SER A 231 -14.40 9.93 9.07
CA SER A 231 -15.33 10.43 8.06
C SER A 231 -16.41 11.30 8.67
N GLN A 232 -16.98 10.94 9.81
CA GLN A 232 -18.00 11.75 10.48
C GLN A 232 -17.45 13.08 11.00
N ILE A 233 -16.24 13.06 11.58
CA ILE A 233 -15.53 14.28 11.96
C ILE A 233 -15.31 15.14 10.70
N ALA A 234 -14.80 14.55 9.62
CA ALA A 234 -14.54 15.24 8.36
C ALA A 234 -15.83 15.87 7.77
N ILE A 235 -16.91 15.10 7.67
CA ILE A 235 -18.23 15.56 7.19
C ILE A 235 -18.75 16.71 8.05
N ARG A 236 -18.72 16.58 9.38
CA ARG A 236 -19.25 17.62 10.28
C ARG A 236 -18.44 18.91 10.20
N LEU A 237 -17.12 18.81 10.06
CA LEU A 237 -16.24 19.98 9.88
C LEU A 237 -16.48 20.63 8.51
N ALA A 238 -16.52 19.86 7.43
CA ALA A 238 -16.77 20.37 6.08
C ALA A 238 -18.17 20.99 5.91
N LYS A 239 -19.18 20.49 6.64
CA LYS A 239 -20.51 21.12 6.69
C LYS A 239 -20.51 22.49 7.36
N LYS A 240 -19.63 22.70 8.35
CA LYS A 240 -19.49 23.99 9.06
C LYS A 240 -18.66 24.99 8.26
N ASP A 241 -17.62 24.51 7.59
CA ASP A 241 -16.80 25.31 6.68
C ASP A 241 -16.71 24.63 5.30
N PRO A 242 -17.54 25.07 4.33
CA PRO A 242 -17.56 24.52 2.97
C PRO A 242 -16.25 24.67 2.20
N LYS A 243 -15.29 25.47 2.69
CA LYS A 243 -13.96 25.59 2.08
C LYS A 243 -13.06 24.40 2.39
N LEU A 244 -13.39 23.60 3.41
CA LEU A 244 -12.64 22.41 3.76
C LEU A 244 -12.89 21.30 2.74
N LYS A 245 -11.84 20.95 2.00
CA LYS A 245 -11.84 19.80 1.10
C LYS A 245 -11.53 18.54 1.89
N ILE A 246 -12.23 17.43 1.64
CA ILE A 246 -11.88 16.15 2.26
C ILE A 246 -11.06 15.34 1.26
N LYS A 247 -9.91 14.82 1.69
CA LYS A 247 -9.06 13.96 0.88
C LYS A 247 -8.82 12.65 1.60
N ILE A 248 -9.12 11.54 0.96
CA ILE A 248 -8.80 10.21 1.49
C ILE A 248 -7.47 9.77 0.88
N VAL A 249 -6.54 9.37 1.74
CA VAL A 249 -5.20 8.96 1.34
C VAL A 249 -4.91 7.56 1.86
N SER A 250 -4.86 6.62 0.93
CA SER A 250 -4.55 5.20 1.12
C SER A 250 -3.04 4.93 1.19
N GLU A 251 -2.25 5.70 0.44
CA GLU A 251 -0.82 5.47 0.27
C GLU A 251 0.01 6.68 0.72
N SER A 252 1.10 6.40 1.42
CA SER A 252 1.97 7.42 2.02
C SER A 252 2.62 8.36 1.03
N ASP A 253 2.81 7.92 -0.21
CA ASP A 253 3.67 8.59 -1.17
C ASP A 253 2.95 9.83 -1.74
N VAL A 254 1.61 9.81 -1.71
CA VAL A 254 0.73 10.95 -2.03
C VAL A 254 0.69 11.97 -0.89
N ILE A 255 0.99 11.56 0.36
CA ILE A 255 0.83 12.42 1.53
C ILE A 255 1.84 13.60 1.51
N SER A 256 3.07 13.39 1.02
CA SER A 256 4.13 14.42 1.02
C SER A 256 3.87 15.57 0.04
N GLU A 257 3.22 15.29 -1.10
CA GLU A 257 2.98 16.29 -2.14
C GLU A 257 1.77 17.18 -1.81
N ASP A 258 0.69 16.60 -1.30
CA ASP A 258 -0.52 17.36 -0.91
C ASP A 258 -0.31 18.29 0.27
N LEU A 259 0.48 17.86 1.26
CA LEU A 259 0.75 18.69 2.43
C LEU A 259 1.64 19.89 2.14
N LYS A 260 2.29 19.90 0.97
CA LYS A 260 3.09 21.04 0.50
C LYS A 260 2.23 22.11 -0.19
N THR A 261 1.05 21.77 -0.71
CA THR A 261 0.30 22.64 -1.64
C THR A 261 -0.75 23.58 -0.98
N ARG A 262 -0.73 23.76 0.35
CA ARG A 262 -1.41 24.87 1.08
C ARG A 262 -2.94 24.99 0.90
N HIS A 263 -3.70 23.92 1.14
CA HIS A 263 -5.16 24.00 1.16
C HIS A 263 -5.79 23.62 2.50
N SER A 264 -6.93 24.29 2.78
CA SER A 264 -7.95 23.92 3.77
C SER A 264 -8.42 22.49 3.51
N THR A 265 -7.75 21.49 4.08
CA THR A 265 -7.98 20.07 3.72
C THR A 265 -8.03 19.18 4.95
N ILE A 266 -9.01 18.27 4.97
CA ILE A 266 -9.11 17.18 5.95
C ILE A 266 -8.59 15.92 5.27
N MET A 267 -7.44 15.42 5.69
CA MET A 267 -6.82 14.22 5.14
C MET A 267 -7.18 13.01 5.99
N ILE A 268 -7.78 11.97 5.41
CA ILE A 268 -8.00 10.69 6.10
C ILE A 268 -6.90 9.73 5.66
N ILE A 269 -5.91 9.52 6.53
CA ILE A 269 -4.75 8.65 6.26
C ILE A 269 -5.07 7.23 6.71
N HIS A 270 -5.12 6.30 5.77
CA HIS A 270 -5.48 4.92 6.04
C HIS A 270 -4.26 4.07 6.44
N ASN A 271 -4.29 3.54 7.66
CA ASN A 271 -3.34 2.55 8.22
C ASN A 271 -1.89 2.71 7.70
N PRO A 272 -1.22 3.82 7.99
CA PRO A 272 0.02 4.22 7.33
C PRO A 272 1.21 3.31 7.61
N VAL A 273 1.11 2.46 8.63
CA VAL A 273 2.11 1.44 8.95
C VAL A 273 1.39 0.12 9.18
N LYS A 274 1.64 -0.86 8.31
CA LYS A 274 1.04 -2.18 8.40
C LYS A 274 1.89 -3.10 9.27
N THR A 275 1.22 -3.97 10.01
CA THR A 275 1.88 -4.94 10.91
C THR A 275 2.75 -5.98 10.23
N TRP A 276 2.64 -6.09 8.91
CA TRP A 276 3.43 -7.00 8.10
C TRP A 276 4.59 -6.29 7.40
N PHE A 277 4.75 -4.97 7.54
CA PHE A 277 5.90 -4.26 6.97
C PHE A 277 7.22 -4.70 7.61
N THR A 278 8.31 -4.66 6.83
CA THR A 278 9.67 -4.73 7.39
C THR A 278 9.90 -3.54 8.32
N SER A 279 10.80 -3.68 9.31
CA SER A 279 11.12 -2.56 10.20
C SER A 279 11.67 -1.36 9.43
N LYS A 280 12.46 -1.61 8.37
CA LYS A 280 13.00 -0.57 7.49
C LYS A 280 11.89 0.20 6.78
N TYR A 281 10.95 -0.49 6.15
CA TYR A 281 9.86 0.17 5.42
C TYR A 281 8.89 0.89 6.36
N ALA A 282 8.61 0.31 7.53
CA ALA A 282 7.86 0.98 8.59
C ALA A 282 8.56 2.28 9.04
N ASP A 283 9.88 2.24 9.27
CA ASP A 283 10.67 3.42 9.63
C ASP A 283 10.67 4.47 8.50
N GLU A 284 10.70 4.07 7.23
CA GLU A 284 10.55 4.99 6.08
C GLU A 284 9.18 5.69 6.08
N LYS A 285 8.08 4.95 6.26
CA LYS A 285 6.73 5.54 6.35
C LYS A 285 6.57 6.45 7.57
N ILE A 286 7.18 6.08 8.69
CA ILE A 286 7.25 6.92 9.88
C ILE A 286 8.05 8.19 9.61
N GLY A 287 9.15 8.09 8.85
CA GLY A 287 9.92 9.23 8.36
C GLY A 287 9.06 10.21 7.56
N CYS A 288 8.21 9.69 6.67
CA CYS A 288 7.24 10.52 5.95
C CYS A 288 6.27 11.22 6.93
N LEU A 289 5.67 10.49 7.88
CA LEU A 289 4.80 11.09 8.90
C LEU A 289 5.51 12.14 9.75
N LEU A 290 6.80 11.95 10.05
CA LEU A 290 7.61 12.94 10.76
C LEU A 290 7.86 14.20 9.94
N GLU A 291 8.16 14.06 8.64
CA GLU A 291 8.32 15.20 7.73
C GLU A 291 7.01 16.00 7.66
N ILE A 292 5.89 15.29 7.63
CA ILE A 292 4.55 15.87 7.68
C ILE A 292 4.33 16.65 8.98
N CYS A 293 4.66 16.08 10.14
CA CYS A 293 4.57 16.78 11.43
C CYS A 293 5.53 17.97 11.55
N ALA A 294 6.72 17.87 10.97
CA ALA A 294 7.69 18.96 10.95
C ALA A 294 7.18 20.13 10.08
N ASN A 295 6.65 19.82 8.91
CA ASN A 295 6.04 20.79 7.99
C ASN A 295 4.71 21.33 8.53
N ALA A 296 4.01 20.57 9.38
CA ALA A 296 2.78 21.02 10.01
C ALA A 296 3.00 22.28 10.85
N LYS A 297 4.15 22.42 11.52
CA LYS A 297 4.49 23.65 12.24
C LYS A 297 4.74 24.84 11.32
N THR A 298 5.27 24.62 10.11
CA THR A 298 5.53 25.70 9.14
C THR A 298 4.31 26.05 8.30
N ASN A 299 3.40 25.08 8.10
CA ASN A 299 2.24 25.20 7.22
C ASN A 299 0.92 25.39 7.99
N ASN A 300 0.99 25.52 9.33
CA ASN A 300 -0.18 25.54 10.21
C ASN A 300 -1.08 24.31 9.99
N SER A 301 -0.55 23.11 10.11
CA SER A 301 -1.35 21.87 9.98
C SER A 301 -1.53 21.18 11.34
N TYR A 302 -2.70 20.59 11.56
CA TYR A 302 -2.99 19.68 12.67
C TYR A 302 -2.95 18.24 12.21
N ILE A 303 -2.45 17.38 13.09
CA ILE A 303 -2.53 15.95 12.91
C ILE A 303 -3.17 15.37 14.15
N ILE A 304 -4.33 14.75 13.97
CA ILE A 304 -5.01 13.94 14.97
C ILE A 304 -4.94 12.50 14.51
N ALA A 305 -4.24 11.68 15.26
CA ALA A 305 -4.29 10.26 15.02
C ALA A 305 -5.32 9.60 15.92
N ILE A 306 -6.24 8.87 15.28
CA ILE A 306 -7.31 8.15 15.95
C ILE A 306 -6.84 6.69 16.04
N PHE A 307 -6.28 6.34 17.19
CA PHE A 307 -5.83 4.99 17.46
C PHE A 307 -6.86 4.21 18.26
N HIS A 308 -6.96 2.92 17.96
CA HIS A 308 -7.52 1.97 18.92
C HIS A 308 -6.37 1.54 19.83
N PHE A 309 -6.64 1.34 21.11
CA PHE A 309 -5.60 1.08 22.10
C PHE A 309 -4.72 -0.13 21.75
N SER A 310 -5.27 -1.19 21.16
CA SER A 310 -4.50 -2.37 20.70
C SER A 310 -3.52 -2.04 19.57
N ASP A 311 -3.95 -1.21 18.63
CA ASP A 311 -3.18 -0.89 17.44
C ASP A 311 -2.02 0.03 17.78
N TRP A 312 -2.18 0.86 18.81
CA TRP A 312 -1.08 1.69 19.32
C TRP A 312 0.10 0.85 19.80
N ASN A 313 -0.16 -0.23 20.56
CA ASN A 313 0.92 -1.08 21.06
C ASN A 313 1.61 -1.83 19.91
N SER A 314 0.84 -2.32 18.93
CA SER A 314 1.38 -2.95 17.74
C SER A 314 2.21 -1.97 16.91
N PHE A 315 1.68 -0.78 16.64
CA PHE A 315 2.38 0.30 15.95
C PHE A 315 3.68 0.67 16.68
N LYS A 316 3.60 0.93 17.99
CA LYS A 316 4.77 1.24 18.84
C LYS A 316 5.83 0.13 18.81
N SER A 317 5.41 -1.13 18.76
CA SER A 317 6.35 -2.26 18.72
C SER A 317 7.17 -2.32 17.43
N GLN A 318 6.62 -1.81 16.31
CA GLN A 318 7.26 -1.79 15.00
C GLN A 318 8.29 -0.67 14.84
N ILE A 319 8.29 0.32 15.72
CA ILE A 319 9.20 1.46 15.64
C ILE A 319 10.50 1.11 16.32
N SER A 320 11.59 1.13 15.56
CA SER A 320 12.93 0.81 16.06
C SER A 320 13.38 1.76 17.17
N ASN A 321 12.89 3.00 17.18
CA ASN A 321 13.20 4.05 18.18
C ASN A 321 11.96 4.41 19.04
N LYS A 322 11.72 3.59 20.08
CA LYS A 322 10.39 3.27 20.64
C LYS A 322 9.62 4.35 21.42
N TYR A 323 10.18 5.50 21.78
CA TYR A 323 9.50 6.41 22.73
C TYR A 323 9.53 7.88 22.33
N THR A 324 10.68 8.43 21.95
CA THR A 324 10.81 9.89 21.70
C THR A 324 10.13 10.34 20.40
N THR A 325 10.06 9.46 19.41
CA THR A 325 9.52 9.77 18.09
C THR A 325 7.98 9.82 18.09
N MET A 326 7.31 9.00 18.91
CA MET A 326 5.86 8.83 18.83
C MET A 326 5.06 10.00 19.36
N GLU A 327 5.48 10.57 20.48
CA GLU A 327 4.84 11.76 21.04
C GLU A 327 5.09 12.99 20.15
N TYR A 328 6.17 12.96 19.36
CA TYR A 328 6.45 13.99 18.37
C TYR A 328 5.59 13.85 17.11
N ILE A 329 5.36 12.63 16.62
CA ILE A 329 4.48 12.39 15.45
C ILE A 329 3.02 12.70 15.82
N PHE A 330 2.58 12.28 17.00
CA PHE A 330 1.20 12.42 17.44
C PHE A 330 1.12 13.23 18.74
N PRO A 331 1.33 14.56 18.66
CA PRO A 331 1.29 15.43 19.84
C PRO A 331 -0.10 15.43 20.48
N HIS A 332 -1.13 15.15 19.69
CA HIS A 332 -2.50 14.99 20.14
C HIS A 332 -3.01 13.61 19.72
N ARG A 333 -3.21 12.76 20.73
CA ARG A 333 -3.72 11.40 20.57
C ARG A 333 -5.04 11.28 21.31
N GLU A 334 -6.02 10.71 20.63
CA GLU A 334 -7.23 10.23 21.26
C GLU A 334 -7.21 8.71 21.17
N SER A 335 -7.10 8.08 22.35
CA SER A 335 -7.19 6.63 22.43
C SER A 335 -8.65 6.26 22.60
N ILE A 336 -9.11 5.41 21.71
CA ILE A 336 -10.37 4.73 21.85
C ILE A 336 -10.12 3.50 22.76
N CYS A 337 -10.42 3.62 24.05
CA CYS A 337 -10.48 2.46 24.97
C CYS A 337 -11.85 1.78 24.94
N ASN A 338 -11.95 0.57 25.48
CA ASN A 338 -13.20 -0.17 25.57
C ASN A 338 -13.48 -0.52 27.04
N LYS A 339 -14.66 -0.18 27.57
CA LYS A 339 -15.20 -0.83 28.78
C LYS A 339 -16.04 -2.05 28.35
N MET A 340 -15.37 -3.11 27.87
CA MET A 340 -16.00 -4.39 27.47
C MET A 340 -16.93 -4.93 28.56
N GLN A 341 -16.52 -4.72 29.81
CA GLN A 341 -17.25 -5.11 31.02
C GLN A 341 -18.71 -4.63 31.03
N LYS A 342 -19.01 -3.40 30.57
CA LYS A 342 -20.38 -2.87 30.56
C LYS A 342 -21.26 -3.53 29.50
N LEU A 343 -20.69 -3.88 28.34
CA LEU A 343 -21.37 -4.67 27.30
C LEU A 343 -21.61 -6.12 27.76
N THR A 344 -20.62 -6.73 28.41
CA THR A 344 -20.76 -8.06 29.02
C THR A 344 -21.84 -8.08 30.10
N GLU A 345 -21.92 -7.04 30.94
CA GLU A 345 -22.98 -6.88 31.95
C GLU A 345 -24.35 -6.68 31.31
N MET A 346 -24.46 -5.85 30.27
CA MET A 346 -25.70 -5.66 29.52
C MET A 346 -26.18 -6.97 28.89
N ALA A 347 -25.28 -7.74 28.29
CA ALA A 347 -25.64 -9.00 27.63
C ALA A 347 -25.98 -10.14 28.57
N LYS A 348 -25.51 -10.09 29.82
CA LYS A 348 -26.02 -10.97 30.88
C LYS A 348 -27.48 -10.65 31.22
N GLY A 349 -27.91 -9.40 31.05
CA GLY A 349 -29.32 -9.02 31.08
C GLY A 349 -30.02 -9.50 29.81
N LYS A 350 -30.87 -10.52 29.89
CA LYS A 350 -31.61 -11.11 28.74
C LYS A 350 -32.46 -10.13 27.92
N ASN A 351 -32.60 -8.87 28.33
CA ASN A 351 -33.27 -7.79 27.61
C ASN A 351 -32.29 -6.62 27.40
N ILE A 352 -31.57 -6.67 26.28
CA ILE A 352 -30.71 -5.56 25.87
C ILE A 352 -31.58 -4.58 25.09
N ASP A 353 -32.01 -3.51 25.75
CA ASP A 353 -32.57 -2.36 25.07
C ASP A 353 -31.42 -1.62 24.37
N ILE A 354 -31.24 -1.87 23.08
CA ILE A 354 -30.20 -1.27 22.24
C ILE A 354 -30.28 0.26 22.28
N SER A 355 -31.49 0.83 22.41
CA SER A 355 -31.68 2.28 22.50
C SER A 355 -31.13 2.88 23.81
N ARG A 356 -30.95 2.04 24.85
CA ARG A 356 -30.32 2.39 26.14
C ARG A 356 -28.83 2.15 26.17
N VAL A 357 -28.23 1.56 25.14
CA VAL A 357 -26.78 1.60 24.92
C VAL A 357 -26.41 3.02 24.48
N ARG A 358 -26.67 4.00 25.36
CA ARG A 358 -26.05 5.32 25.24
C ARG A 358 -24.58 5.09 25.50
N PHE A 359 -23.75 5.42 24.52
CA PHE A 359 -22.32 5.61 24.71
C PHE A 359 -22.16 6.73 25.74
N GLN A 360 -22.21 6.40 27.03
CA GLN A 360 -21.73 7.28 28.07
C GLN A 360 -20.23 7.38 27.84
N THR A 361 -19.83 8.45 27.17
CA THR A 361 -18.46 8.88 27.04
C THR A 361 -18.00 9.30 28.43
N ASP A 362 -17.56 8.34 29.25
CA ASP A 362 -16.49 8.64 30.20
C ASP A 362 -15.25 8.91 29.34
N GLU A 363 -15.12 10.17 28.90
CA GLU A 363 -14.07 10.88 28.14
C GLU A 363 -13.16 10.19 27.11
N ARG A 364 -12.95 8.86 27.02
CA ARG A 364 -11.85 8.28 26.20
C ARG A 364 -12.08 6.86 25.68
N SER A 365 -13.29 6.52 25.24
CA SER A 365 -13.58 5.11 24.94
C SER A 365 -14.77 4.86 24.00
N VAL A 366 -14.50 4.54 22.73
CA VAL A 366 -15.44 3.89 21.80
C VAL A 366 -15.16 2.38 21.84
N GLY A 367 -16.14 1.56 22.21
CA GLY A 367 -15.95 0.11 22.28
C GLY A 367 -15.54 -0.48 20.93
N ASP A 368 -14.98 -1.69 20.95
CA ASP A 368 -14.54 -2.42 19.75
C ASP A 368 -15.68 -2.47 18.72
N PRO A 369 -15.61 -1.65 17.64
CA PRO A 369 -16.75 -1.46 16.74
C PRO A 369 -17.17 -2.75 16.05
N LEU A 370 -16.22 -3.67 15.88
CA LEU A 370 -16.48 -5.04 15.45
C LEU A 370 -17.53 -5.74 16.29
N VAL A 371 -17.31 -5.71 17.61
CA VAL A 371 -18.11 -6.48 18.55
C VAL A 371 -19.50 -5.89 18.60
N ILE A 372 -19.58 -4.56 18.65
CA ILE A 372 -20.85 -3.86 18.73
C ILE A 372 -21.63 -3.98 17.41
N THR A 373 -21.00 -3.74 16.25
CA THR A 373 -21.70 -3.79 14.96
C THR A 373 -22.27 -5.18 14.69
N LEU A 374 -21.48 -6.24 14.85
CA LEU A 374 -21.97 -7.60 14.64
C LEU A 374 -23.00 -8.02 15.71
N PHE A 375 -22.76 -7.68 16.99
CA PHE A 375 -23.71 -7.97 18.07
C PHE A 375 -25.06 -7.29 17.90
N LEU A 376 -25.07 -6.04 17.43
CA LEU A 376 -26.28 -5.26 17.24
C LEU A 376 -27.04 -5.72 16.00
N LYS A 377 -26.33 -5.93 14.87
CA LYS A 377 -26.94 -6.30 13.60
C LYS A 377 -27.51 -7.71 13.59
N ASN A 378 -26.98 -8.62 14.41
CA ASN A 378 -27.30 -10.03 14.30
C ASN A 378 -27.74 -10.65 15.62
N ILE A 379 -28.94 -11.23 15.64
CA ILE A 379 -29.48 -11.97 16.80
C ILE A 379 -28.60 -13.17 17.15
N ALA A 380 -28.01 -13.86 16.16
CA ALA A 380 -27.13 -15.00 16.38
C ALA A 380 -25.84 -14.64 17.14
N PHE A 381 -25.39 -13.38 17.05
CA PHE A 381 -24.23 -12.89 17.80
C PHE A 381 -24.60 -12.33 19.18
N ARG A 382 -25.88 -12.33 19.57
CA ARG A 382 -26.32 -11.95 20.94
C ARG A 382 -26.08 -13.06 21.97
N ASN A 383 -24.97 -13.77 21.84
CA ASN A 383 -24.51 -14.82 22.74
C ASN A 383 -23.39 -14.27 23.64
N HIS A 384 -23.40 -14.66 24.92
CA HIS A 384 -22.32 -14.35 25.85
C HIS A 384 -20.96 -14.88 25.37
N GLU A 385 -20.92 -16.02 24.68
CA GLU A 385 -19.69 -16.58 24.12
C GLU A 385 -19.07 -15.67 23.06
N TYR A 386 -19.91 -15.09 22.19
CA TYR A 386 -19.47 -14.13 21.18
C TYR A 386 -18.81 -12.91 21.85
N LEU A 387 -19.38 -12.37 22.93
CA LEU A 387 -18.82 -11.20 23.61
C LEU A 387 -17.48 -11.46 24.32
N LEU A 388 -17.19 -12.72 24.69
CA LEU A 388 -15.92 -13.07 25.32
C LEU A 388 -14.77 -13.06 24.32
N ASN A 389 -14.98 -13.66 23.14
CA ASN A 389 -14.00 -13.63 22.06
C ASN A 389 -14.72 -13.67 20.69
N PRO A 390 -15.11 -12.50 20.16
CA PRO A 390 -15.89 -12.35 18.92
C PRO A 390 -15.22 -13.01 17.73
N SER A 391 -13.92 -12.79 17.59
CA SER A 391 -13.14 -13.28 16.47
C SER A 391 -13.03 -14.81 16.47
N LYS A 392 -12.77 -15.40 17.64
CA LYS A 392 -12.78 -16.86 17.82
C LYS A 392 -14.16 -17.45 17.56
N PHE A 393 -15.23 -16.82 18.06
CA PHE A 393 -16.59 -17.28 17.81
C PHE A 393 -16.90 -17.34 16.31
N VAL A 394 -16.60 -16.27 15.57
CA VAL A 394 -16.80 -16.20 14.11
C VAL A 394 -15.97 -17.29 13.41
N PHE A 395 -14.70 -17.45 13.79
CA PHE A 395 -13.82 -18.46 13.23
C PHE A 395 -14.34 -19.89 13.45
N GLU A 396 -14.73 -20.24 14.68
CA GLU A 396 -15.27 -21.58 14.99
C GLU A 396 -16.60 -21.86 14.25
N LYS A 397 -17.43 -20.83 14.09
CA LYS A 397 -18.67 -20.95 13.32
C LYS A 397 -18.39 -21.23 11.84
N LEU A 398 -17.42 -20.54 11.24
CA LEU A 398 -16.96 -20.79 9.87
C LEU A 398 -16.34 -22.18 9.72
N LYS A 399 -15.52 -22.63 10.70
CA LYS A 399 -14.99 -24.00 10.74
C LYS A 399 -16.08 -25.06 10.85
N THR A 400 -17.15 -24.76 11.57
CA THR A 400 -18.32 -25.65 11.67
C THR A 400 -19.01 -25.78 10.31
N LEU A 401 -19.18 -24.67 9.57
CA LEU A 401 -19.75 -24.69 8.21
C LEU A 401 -18.85 -25.47 7.25
N GLU A 402 -17.54 -25.24 7.27
CA GLU A 402 -16.55 -25.94 6.44
C GLU A 402 -16.60 -27.46 6.64
N LYS A 403 -16.69 -27.91 7.90
CA LYS A 403 -16.66 -29.34 8.27
C LYS A 403 -18.05 -29.99 8.30
N SER A 404 -19.11 -29.24 8.04
CA SER A 404 -20.48 -29.75 8.14
C SER A 404 -20.70 -30.87 7.12
N PRO A 405 -21.40 -31.96 7.47
CA PRO A 405 -21.82 -32.96 6.50
C PRO A 405 -22.99 -32.45 5.62
N LYS A 406 -23.66 -31.36 6.02
CA LYS A 406 -24.75 -30.77 5.24
C LYS A 406 -24.17 -29.98 4.08
N ILE A 407 -24.66 -30.30 2.89
CA ILE A 407 -24.14 -29.70 1.67
C ILE A 407 -24.42 -28.20 1.57
N ASN A 408 -25.55 -27.71 2.11
CA ASN A 408 -25.87 -26.28 2.16
C ASN A 408 -24.88 -25.52 3.06
N ASP A 409 -24.48 -26.08 4.20
CA ASP A 409 -23.49 -25.45 5.09
C ASP A 409 -22.10 -25.36 4.41
N GLN A 410 -21.69 -26.42 3.70
CA GLN A 410 -20.45 -26.40 2.92
C GLN A 410 -20.52 -25.40 1.76
N LEU A 411 -21.68 -25.31 1.10
CA LEU A 411 -21.92 -24.35 0.03
C LEU A 411 -21.82 -22.92 0.57
N ALA A 412 -22.47 -22.63 1.69
CA ALA A 412 -22.39 -21.33 2.38
C ALA A 412 -20.95 -20.96 2.74
N PHE A 413 -20.16 -21.90 3.28
CA PHE A 413 -18.75 -21.64 3.56
C PHE A 413 -17.95 -21.31 2.29
N LYS A 414 -18.11 -22.08 1.21
CA LYS A 414 -17.40 -21.82 -0.05
C LYS A 414 -17.84 -20.51 -0.71
N THR A 415 -19.11 -20.15 -0.61
CA THR A 415 -19.60 -18.84 -1.04
C THR A 415 -18.91 -17.72 -0.25
N MET A 416 -18.75 -17.87 1.08
CA MET A 416 -17.97 -16.91 1.87
C MET A 416 -16.51 -16.81 1.41
N VAL A 417 -15.86 -17.94 1.11
CA VAL A 417 -14.49 -17.93 0.57
C VAL A 417 -14.43 -17.21 -0.76
N PHE A 418 -15.41 -17.43 -1.63
CA PHE A 418 -15.51 -16.75 -2.92
C PHE A 418 -15.69 -15.23 -2.73
N VAL A 419 -16.61 -14.79 -1.87
CA VAL A 419 -16.78 -13.36 -1.54
C VAL A 419 -15.47 -12.75 -1.04
N VAL A 420 -14.70 -13.47 -0.22
CA VAL A 420 -13.40 -13.00 0.28
C VAL A 420 -12.32 -12.93 -0.80
N VAL A 421 -12.30 -13.86 -1.75
CA VAL A 421 -11.43 -13.79 -2.94
C VAL A 421 -11.77 -12.54 -3.78
N HIS A 422 -13.03 -12.15 -3.83
CA HIS A 422 -13.53 -10.93 -4.47
C HIS A 422 -13.52 -9.72 -3.51
N ASN A 423 -12.46 -9.56 -2.71
CA ASN A 423 -12.25 -8.38 -1.86
C ASN A 423 -13.36 -8.11 -0.83
N GLY A 424 -14.16 -9.13 -0.49
CA GLY A 424 -15.25 -9.00 0.47
C GLY A 424 -16.52 -8.40 -0.11
N GLU A 425 -16.63 -8.18 -1.42
CA GLU A 425 -17.86 -7.77 -2.11
C GLU A 425 -18.03 -8.53 -3.42
N ILE A 426 -19.23 -9.02 -3.69
CA ILE A 426 -19.58 -9.71 -4.94
C ILE A 426 -20.82 -9.10 -5.57
N ALA A 427 -20.78 -8.83 -6.87
CA ALA A 427 -21.98 -8.40 -7.59
C ALA A 427 -22.99 -9.55 -7.69
N LYS A 428 -24.29 -9.27 -7.54
CA LYS A 428 -25.36 -10.29 -7.66
C LYS A 428 -25.31 -11.05 -8.98
N ARG A 429 -24.92 -10.38 -10.07
CA ARG A 429 -24.77 -10.98 -11.41
C ARG A 429 -23.63 -12.01 -11.50
N GLU A 430 -22.62 -11.88 -10.65
CA GLU A 430 -21.46 -12.79 -10.59
C GLU A 430 -21.75 -14.02 -9.73
N LEU A 431 -22.89 -14.02 -9.02
CA LEU A 431 -23.33 -15.14 -8.19
C LEU A 431 -23.59 -16.41 -9.02
N ASP A 432 -24.09 -16.26 -10.25
CA ASP A 432 -24.31 -17.37 -11.17
C ASP A 432 -22.97 -17.96 -11.67
N ASP A 433 -21.96 -17.11 -11.85
CA ASP A 433 -20.62 -17.51 -12.30
C ASP A 433 -19.87 -18.32 -11.22
N ILE A 434 -20.24 -18.17 -9.95
CA ILE A 434 -19.68 -18.94 -8.82
C ILE A 434 -19.71 -20.44 -9.10
N LEU A 435 -20.79 -20.94 -9.73
CA LEU A 435 -20.96 -22.37 -9.98
C LEU A 435 -19.98 -22.94 -10.99
N HIS A 436 -19.43 -22.08 -11.84
CA HIS A 436 -18.40 -22.43 -12.80
C HIS A 436 -17.00 -22.34 -12.20
N HIS A 437 -16.89 -21.78 -10.99
CA HIS A 437 -15.62 -21.61 -10.31
C HIS A 437 -15.06 -22.93 -9.75
N SER A 438 -13.72 -23.07 -9.80
CA SER A 438 -13.00 -24.27 -9.37
C SER A 438 -13.32 -24.71 -7.92
N LEU A 439 -13.65 -23.75 -7.05
CA LEU A 439 -14.11 -23.99 -5.67
C LEU A 439 -15.30 -24.96 -5.58
N PHE A 440 -16.18 -24.92 -6.58
CA PHE A 440 -17.47 -25.61 -6.57
C PHE A 440 -17.47 -26.89 -7.42
N ALA A 441 -16.36 -27.22 -8.08
CA ALA A 441 -16.24 -28.39 -8.96
C ALA A 441 -16.73 -29.69 -8.29
N ASN A 442 -16.32 -29.94 -7.03
CA ASN A 442 -16.70 -31.15 -6.29
C ASN A 442 -18.15 -31.15 -5.77
N LEU A 443 -18.83 -29.99 -5.75
CA LEU A 443 -20.23 -29.88 -5.34
C LEU A 443 -21.17 -29.99 -6.54
N LYS A 444 -20.68 -29.67 -7.74
CA LYS A 444 -21.47 -29.68 -8.97
C LYS A 444 -22.08 -31.05 -9.29
N GLU A 445 -21.37 -32.11 -8.95
CA GLU A 445 -21.83 -33.49 -9.17
C GLU A 445 -22.91 -33.94 -8.16
N LYS A 446 -23.05 -33.24 -7.03
CA LYS A 446 -23.88 -33.68 -5.90
C LYS A 446 -25.21 -32.92 -5.77
N MET A 447 -25.42 -31.84 -6.54
CA MET A 447 -26.53 -30.91 -6.34
C MET A 447 -27.28 -30.55 -7.61
N ASN A 448 -28.57 -30.19 -7.43
CA ASN A 448 -29.34 -29.41 -8.39
C ASN A 448 -29.23 -27.94 -7.98
N ILE A 449 -28.27 -27.23 -8.56
CA ILE A 449 -27.50 -26.20 -7.84
C ILE A 449 -28.17 -24.82 -7.81
N GLY A 450 -28.97 -24.47 -8.82
CA GLY A 450 -29.51 -23.12 -8.98
C GLY A 450 -30.37 -22.64 -7.81
N GLY A 451 -31.27 -23.49 -7.30
CA GLY A 451 -32.12 -23.12 -6.15
C GLY A 451 -31.41 -23.11 -4.79
N SER A 452 -30.21 -23.67 -4.69
CA SER A 452 -29.50 -23.80 -3.41
C SER A 452 -28.58 -22.62 -3.09
N ILE A 453 -28.17 -21.82 -4.08
CA ILE A 453 -27.32 -20.65 -3.82
C ILE A 453 -28.12 -19.54 -3.14
N ASP A 454 -29.31 -19.22 -3.63
CA ASP A 454 -30.17 -18.20 -3.04
C ASP A 454 -30.46 -18.52 -1.56
N GLU A 455 -30.79 -19.77 -1.25
CA GLU A 455 -30.98 -20.23 0.13
C GLU A 455 -29.71 -20.06 0.98
N CYS A 456 -28.53 -20.32 0.41
CA CYS A 456 -27.27 -20.11 1.11
C CYS A 456 -26.96 -18.64 1.31
N ILE A 457 -27.25 -17.78 0.33
CA ILE A 457 -27.07 -16.33 0.45
C ILE A 457 -28.01 -15.77 1.53
N GLU A 458 -29.26 -16.20 1.59
CA GLU A 458 -30.18 -15.83 2.67
C GLU A 458 -29.62 -16.25 4.05
N GLN A 459 -29.11 -17.48 4.17
CA GLN A 459 -28.44 -17.93 5.41
C GLN A 459 -27.20 -17.09 5.76
N LEU A 460 -26.45 -16.62 4.76
CA LEU A 460 -25.27 -15.80 4.96
C LEU A 460 -25.62 -14.33 5.24
N LEU A 461 -26.69 -13.79 4.64
CA LEU A 461 -27.19 -12.44 4.89
C LEU A 461 -27.58 -12.26 6.36
N ASP A 462 -28.13 -13.31 6.94
CA ASP A 462 -28.43 -13.35 8.37
C ASP A 462 -27.19 -13.39 9.26
N LEU A 463 -26.00 -13.72 8.73
CA LEU A 463 -24.82 -14.06 9.53
C LEU A 463 -23.59 -13.20 9.27
N PHE A 464 -23.15 -13.10 8.02
CA PHE A 464 -21.80 -12.71 7.66
C PHE A 464 -21.72 -11.64 6.56
N ILE A 465 -22.74 -11.54 5.72
CA ILE A 465 -22.80 -10.57 4.61
C ILE A 465 -24.04 -9.68 4.74
N GLU A 466 -24.06 -8.57 4.04
CA GLU A 466 -25.23 -7.72 3.85
C GLU A 466 -25.36 -7.33 2.39
N GLU A 467 -26.57 -7.00 1.97
CA GLU A 467 -26.81 -6.39 0.68
C GLU A 467 -26.32 -4.94 0.68
N THR A 468 -25.65 -4.51 -0.40
CA THR A 468 -25.25 -3.13 -0.57
C THR A 468 -26.46 -2.20 -0.68
N PHE A 469 -26.29 -0.92 -0.34
CA PHE A 469 -27.40 0.04 -0.33
C PHE A 469 -28.09 0.20 -1.69
N ASP A 470 -27.37 0.00 -2.79
CA ASP A 470 -27.91 0.04 -4.15
C ASP A 470 -28.58 -1.27 -4.59
N GLY A 471 -28.52 -2.31 -3.77
CA GLY A 471 -29.09 -3.63 -3.99
C GLY A 471 -28.41 -4.45 -5.08
N ARG A 472 -27.20 -4.07 -5.52
CA ARG A 472 -26.51 -4.69 -6.66
C ARG A 472 -25.47 -5.72 -6.27
N SER A 473 -24.99 -5.69 -5.04
CA SER A 473 -23.92 -6.53 -4.55
C SER A 473 -24.24 -7.07 -3.15
N TYR A 474 -23.50 -8.10 -2.77
CA TYR A 474 -23.40 -8.56 -1.38
C TYR A 474 -22.00 -8.26 -0.88
N ARG A 475 -21.89 -7.76 0.35
CA ARG A 475 -20.59 -7.47 0.97
C ARG A 475 -20.48 -8.07 2.35
N VAL A 476 -19.28 -8.41 2.77
CA VAL A 476 -19.02 -8.87 4.14
C VAL A 476 -19.35 -7.77 5.14
N LEU A 477 -20.05 -8.12 6.21
CA LEU A 477 -20.45 -7.17 7.26
C LEU A 477 -19.26 -6.46 7.92
N HIS A 478 -18.11 -7.15 7.99
CA HIS A 478 -16.91 -6.64 8.63
C HIS A 478 -15.63 -7.37 8.20
N ASP A 479 -14.50 -6.64 8.12
CA ASP A 479 -13.14 -7.16 7.87
C ASP A 479 -12.73 -8.37 8.75
N VAL A 480 -13.19 -8.50 10.00
CA VAL A 480 -12.85 -9.67 10.81
C VAL A 480 -13.49 -10.93 10.28
N ILE A 481 -14.70 -10.85 9.72
CA ILE A 481 -15.30 -12.00 9.05
C ILE A 481 -14.47 -12.36 7.82
N THR A 482 -14.04 -11.37 7.02
CA THR A 482 -13.14 -11.60 5.88
C THR A 482 -11.88 -12.34 6.31
N ARG A 483 -11.22 -11.88 7.38
CA ARG A 483 -10.00 -12.50 7.93
C ARG A 483 -10.28 -13.88 8.52
N CYS A 484 -11.34 -14.06 9.30
CA CYS A 484 -11.72 -15.38 9.85
C CYS A 484 -12.05 -16.38 8.75
N THR A 485 -12.73 -15.96 7.67
CA THR A 485 -13.03 -16.80 6.50
C THR A 485 -11.75 -17.18 5.77
N PHE A 486 -10.85 -16.23 5.52
CA PHE A 486 -9.52 -16.51 4.96
C PHE A 486 -8.80 -17.57 5.80
N LEU A 487 -8.71 -17.34 7.12
CA LEU A 487 -8.00 -18.22 8.05
C LEU A 487 -8.65 -19.60 8.16
N ALA A 488 -9.99 -19.68 8.11
CA ALA A 488 -10.69 -20.96 8.09
C ALA A 488 -10.36 -21.73 6.80
N ALA A 489 -10.37 -21.05 5.65
CA ALA A 489 -10.08 -21.65 4.35
C ALA A 489 -8.59 -22.01 4.14
N MET A 490 -7.66 -21.45 4.93
CA MET A 490 -6.22 -21.74 4.82
C MET A 490 -5.86 -23.23 4.96
N GLU A 491 -6.66 -24.05 5.66
CA GLU A 491 -6.34 -25.48 5.80
C GLU A 491 -6.55 -26.26 4.50
N ASN A 492 -7.63 -25.95 3.76
CA ASN A 492 -8.09 -26.77 2.63
C ASN A 492 -8.03 -26.05 1.27
N HIS A 493 -7.88 -24.72 1.27
CA HIS A 493 -8.02 -23.88 0.07
C HIS A 493 -6.90 -22.85 -0.10
N TRP A 494 -5.77 -22.99 0.60
CA TRP A 494 -4.69 -22.01 0.57
C TRP A 494 -4.12 -21.71 -0.83
N THR A 495 -4.04 -22.70 -1.73
CA THR A 495 -3.57 -22.47 -3.11
C THR A 495 -4.44 -21.44 -3.83
N LEU A 496 -5.77 -21.56 -3.66
CA LEU A 496 -6.71 -20.60 -4.22
C LEU A 496 -6.53 -19.23 -3.58
N LEU A 497 -6.48 -19.18 -2.24
CA LEU A 497 -6.34 -17.94 -1.50
C LEU A 497 -5.11 -17.15 -1.94
N PHE A 498 -3.93 -17.78 -2.04
CA PHE A 498 -2.73 -17.08 -2.50
C PHE A 498 -2.73 -16.72 -3.98
N LYS A 499 -3.47 -17.47 -4.80
CA LYS A 499 -3.58 -17.20 -6.23
C LYS A 499 -4.52 -16.02 -6.51
N GLU A 500 -5.63 -15.91 -5.78
CA GLU A 500 -6.74 -15.04 -6.20
C GLU A 500 -7.13 -13.96 -5.18
N CYS A 501 -6.86 -14.13 -3.87
CA CYS A 501 -7.18 -13.06 -2.90
C CYS A 501 -6.33 -11.81 -3.12
N ASP A 502 -6.85 -10.66 -2.72
CA ASP A 502 -6.09 -9.41 -2.65
C ASP A 502 -4.77 -9.56 -1.84
N PRO A 503 -3.64 -9.04 -2.37
CA PRO A 503 -2.36 -9.09 -1.69
C PRO A 503 -2.38 -8.50 -0.28
N ILE A 504 -3.07 -7.37 -0.07
CA ILE A 504 -3.12 -6.70 1.24
C ILE A 504 -3.78 -7.64 2.26
N LEU A 505 -4.91 -8.26 1.92
CA LEU A 505 -5.57 -9.23 2.77
C LEU A 505 -4.66 -10.41 3.11
N ILE A 506 -3.95 -10.96 2.12
CA ILE A 506 -3.01 -12.06 2.33
C ILE A 506 -1.96 -11.66 3.38
N PHE A 507 -1.29 -10.52 3.21
CA PHE A 507 -0.27 -10.05 4.16
C PHE A 507 -0.84 -9.61 5.52
N GLU A 508 -2.10 -9.16 5.59
CA GLU A 508 -2.80 -8.91 6.85
C GLU A 508 -3.15 -10.21 7.62
N CYS A 509 -3.28 -11.33 6.90
CA CYS A 509 -3.66 -12.63 7.46
C CYS A 509 -2.49 -13.59 7.68
N ILE A 510 -1.31 -13.38 7.09
CA ILE A 510 -0.16 -14.27 7.29
C ILE A 510 0.95 -13.66 8.15
N ARG A 511 1.76 -14.53 8.76
CA ARG A 511 3.03 -14.16 9.40
C ARG A 511 4.03 -15.31 9.36
N LEU A 512 5.28 -15.00 9.69
CA LEU A 512 6.29 -16.01 9.98
C LEU A 512 6.01 -16.70 11.32
N LYS A 513 6.40 -17.98 11.41
CA LYS A 513 6.44 -18.69 12.69
C LYS A 513 7.49 -18.10 13.63
N LEU A 514 7.11 -17.97 14.89
CA LEU A 514 8.02 -17.66 15.99
C LEU A 514 8.93 -18.87 16.25
N ILE A 515 10.09 -18.63 16.86
CA ILE A 515 11.09 -19.69 17.12
C ILE A 515 10.48 -20.87 17.87
N TYR A 516 9.68 -20.62 18.91
CA TYR A 516 9.04 -21.69 19.67
C TYR A 516 7.98 -22.45 18.85
N GLU A 517 7.30 -21.79 17.89
CA GLU A 517 6.31 -22.42 17.03
C GLU A 517 6.98 -23.32 16.00
N LYS A 518 8.13 -22.89 15.46
CA LYS A 518 8.97 -23.72 14.58
C LYS A 518 9.39 -25.03 15.29
N MET A 519 9.66 -24.96 16.59
CA MET A 519 10.03 -26.14 17.41
C MET A 519 8.82 -27.01 17.77
N LYS A 520 7.70 -26.39 18.19
CA LYS A 520 6.55 -27.13 18.74
C LYS A 520 5.65 -27.74 17.66
N TYR A 521 5.54 -27.08 16.51
CA TYR A 521 4.62 -27.44 15.43
C TYR A 521 5.36 -27.42 14.09
N PRO A 522 6.37 -28.28 13.87
CA PRO A 522 7.09 -28.33 12.60
C PRO A 522 6.12 -28.74 11.47
N GLY A 523 6.22 -28.10 10.29
CA GLY A 523 5.34 -28.39 9.16
C GLY A 523 3.87 -27.94 9.27
N GLU A 524 3.35 -27.66 10.47
CA GLU A 524 1.93 -27.32 10.64
C GLU A 524 1.64 -25.82 10.47
N VAL A 525 0.42 -25.48 10.08
CA VAL A 525 -0.05 -24.10 10.07
C VAL A 525 -0.49 -23.71 11.48
N VAL A 526 0.00 -22.58 12.04
CA VAL A 526 -0.35 -22.17 13.41
C VAL A 526 -1.26 -20.95 13.38
N PHE A 527 -2.45 -21.08 13.97
CA PHE A 527 -3.42 -19.99 14.08
C PHE A 527 -3.15 -19.13 15.33
N ASP A 528 -3.06 -17.82 15.14
CA ASP A 528 -2.97 -16.80 16.18
C ASP A 528 -4.33 -16.10 16.29
N ASP A 529 -5.14 -16.57 17.25
CA ASP A 529 -6.49 -16.08 17.51
C ASP A 529 -6.51 -14.62 17.98
N ARG A 530 -5.44 -14.15 18.62
CA ARG A 530 -5.35 -12.77 19.14
C ARG A 530 -5.19 -11.75 18.03
N ASN A 531 -4.39 -12.09 17.02
CA ASN A 531 -4.09 -11.18 15.93
C ASN A 531 -4.85 -11.51 14.64
N LEU A 532 -5.59 -12.63 14.59
CA LEU A 532 -6.21 -13.19 13.40
C LEU A 532 -5.19 -13.34 12.28
N LYS A 533 -4.12 -14.07 12.60
CA LYS A 533 -3.06 -14.38 11.65
C LYS A 533 -2.76 -15.86 11.65
N THR A 534 -2.25 -16.32 10.52
CA THR A 534 -1.77 -17.67 10.32
C THR A 534 -0.27 -17.65 10.12
N ALA A 535 0.44 -18.41 10.95
CA ALA A 535 1.88 -18.60 10.83
C ALA A 535 2.19 -19.70 9.81
N LEU A 536 2.89 -19.33 8.74
CA LEU A 536 3.20 -20.24 7.65
C LEU A 536 4.37 -21.17 7.99
N PRO A 537 4.25 -22.49 7.76
CA PRO A 537 5.38 -23.42 7.82
C PRO A 537 6.39 -23.11 6.70
N THR A 538 7.67 -23.39 6.94
CA THR A 538 8.71 -23.13 5.93
C THR A 538 8.66 -24.08 4.74
N GLU A 539 7.93 -25.18 4.91
CA GLU A 539 7.72 -26.28 3.97
C GLU A 539 6.86 -25.83 2.78
N ILE A 540 5.97 -24.85 2.99
CA ILE A 540 5.13 -24.31 1.91
C ILE A 540 5.74 -23.09 1.21
N PHE A 541 6.90 -22.60 1.66
CA PHE A 541 7.51 -21.37 1.12
C PHE A 541 7.79 -21.46 -0.38
N GLN A 542 8.25 -22.62 -0.87
CA GLN A 542 8.50 -22.83 -2.29
C GLN A 542 7.24 -22.61 -3.13
N GLU A 543 6.11 -23.17 -2.69
CA GLU A 543 4.86 -23.09 -3.42
C GLU A 543 4.21 -21.71 -3.28
N VAL A 544 4.28 -21.09 -2.10
CA VAL A 544 3.83 -19.71 -1.89
C VAL A 544 4.63 -18.74 -2.76
N ALA A 545 5.96 -18.88 -2.81
CA ALA A 545 6.82 -18.10 -3.69
C ALA A 545 6.42 -18.27 -5.16
N ARG A 546 6.18 -19.50 -5.60
CA ARG A 546 5.73 -19.81 -6.96
C ARG A 546 4.41 -19.12 -7.31
N LEU A 547 3.41 -19.21 -6.42
CA LEU A 547 2.10 -18.58 -6.60
C LEU A 547 2.23 -17.04 -6.63
N PHE A 548 3.05 -16.47 -5.76
CA PHE A 548 3.26 -15.03 -5.72
C PHE A 548 4.02 -14.53 -6.96
N CYS A 549 5.00 -15.26 -7.50
CA CYS A 549 5.69 -14.85 -8.74
C CYS A 549 4.77 -14.85 -9.97
N GLN A 550 3.65 -15.57 -9.95
CA GLN A 550 2.65 -15.55 -11.03
C GLN A 550 1.81 -14.26 -11.02
N ARG A 551 1.91 -13.46 -9.96
CA ARG A 551 1.11 -12.27 -9.70
C ARG A 551 2.00 -11.05 -9.71
N SER A 552 1.98 -10.28 -10.81
CA SER A 552 2.83 -9.09 -10.94
C SER A 552 2.62 -8.08 -9.82
N GLU A 553 1.39 -7.97 -9.30
CA GLU A 553 1.03 -7.06 -8.22
C GLU A 553 1.70 -7.43 -6.88
N MET A 554 2.08 -8.70 -6.66
CA MET A 554 2.67 -9.15 -5.38
C MET A 554 4.07 -8.62 -5.13
N GLN A 555 4.84 -8.30 -6.19
CA GLN A 555 6.26 -8.02 -6.09
C GLN A 555 6.57 -6.84 -5.14
N SER A 556 5.81 -5.75 -5.26
CA SER A 556 5.94 -4.56 -4.43
C SER A 556 5.57 -4.79 -2.96
N PHE A 557 4.58 -5.64 -2.68
CA PHE A 557 4.18 -6.00 -1.32
C PHE A 557 5.25 -6.85 -0.65
N ILE A 558 5.81 -7.82 -1.39
CA ILE A 558 6.79 -8.78 -0.87
C ILE A 558 8.05 -8.06 -0.38
N TRP A 559 8.65 -7.20 -1.20
CA TRP A 559 9.88 -6.50 -0.82
C TRP A 559 9.74 -5.64 0.45
N ASN A 560 8.52 -5.18 0.70
CA ASN A 560 8.18 -4.37 1.86
C ASN A 560 7.63 -5.20 3.02
N SER A 561 7.51 -6.52 2.87
CA SER A 561 6.93 -7.42 3.87
C SER A 561 8.00 -8.08 4.74
N SER A 562 7.68 -8.24 6.01
CA SER A 562 8.40 -9.07 6.99
C SER A 562 8.54 -10.54 6.58
N LEU A 563 7.68 -11.06 5.68
CA LEU A 563 7.87 -12.39 5.09
C LEU A 563 9.17 -12.46 4.30
N TYR A 564 9.51 -11.38 3.60
CA TYR A 564 10.76 -11.26 2.84
C TYR A 564 11.97 -11.04 3.74
N ASP A 565 11.84 -10.79 5.05
CA ASP A 565 12.99 -10.79 5.97
C ASP A 565 13.48 -12.22 6.29
N ASP A 566 12.68 -13.27 6.01
CA ASP A 566 13.10 -14.66 6.19
C ASP A 566 13.98 -15.12 5.02
N LYS A 567 15.25 -15.42 5.33
CA LYS A 567 16.25 -15.84 4.34
C LYS A 567 15.80 -17.05 3.50
N LYS A 568 15.10 -18.02 4.09
CA LYS A 568 14.63 -19.19 3.35
C LYS A 568 13.53 -18.81 2.38
N PHE A 569 12.61 -17.93 2.77
CA PHE A 569 11.61 -17.40 1.85
C PHE A 569 12.25 -16.60 0.70
N GLN A 570 13.24 -15.74 0.98
CA GLN A 570 13.99 -15.02 -0.06
C GLN A 570 14.65 -15.97 -1.08
N GLU A 571 15.28 -17.05 -0.62
CA GLU A 571 15.89 -18.05 -1.49
C GLU A 571 14.86 -18.74 -2.39
N GLU A 572 13.71 -19.13 -1.86
CA GLU A 572 12.62 -19.72 -2.64
C GLU A 572 11.96 -18.71 -3.60
N TRP A 573 11.78 -17.46 -3.19
CA TRP A 573 11.34 -16.36 -4.04
C TRP A 573 12.25 -16.17 -5.24
N ASN A 574 13.57 -16.04 -5.02
CA ASN A 574 14.52 -15.83 -6.10
C ASN A 574 14.55 -17.02 -7.08
N LYS A 575 14.42 -18.25 -6.58
CA LYS A 575 14.31 -19.45 -7.44
C LYS A 575 13.04 -19.40 -8.30
N ALA A 576 11.91 -19.06 -7.71
CA ALA A 576 10.62 -18.95 -8.41
C ALA A 576 10.64 -17.82 -9.46
N GLU A 577 11.23 -16.67 -9.14
CA GLU A 577 11.38 -15.54 -10.05
C GLU A 577 12.26 -15.89 -11.26
N ILE A 578 13.39 -16.56 -11.04
CA ILE A 578 14.26 -17.05 -12.13
C ILE A 578 13.52 -18.06 -13.02
N TYR A 579 12.79 -19.01 -12.40
CA TYR A 579 12.01 -20.00 -13.14
C TYR A 579 10.93 -19.33 -14.01
N PHE A 580 10.18 -18.38 -13.44
CA PHE A 580 9.13 -17.66 -14.15
C PHE A 580 9.70 -16.82 -15.29
N THR A 581 10.75 -16.04 -15.03
CA THR A 581 11.45 -15.23 -16.05
C THR A 581 11.95 -16.08 -17.22
N ASN A 582 12.51 -17.26 -16.95
CA ASN A 582 12.98 -18.17 -17.99
C ASN A 582 11.83 -18.83 -18.77
N THR A 583 10.70 -19.10 -18.12
CA THR A 583 9.51 -19.69 -18.75
C THR A 583 8.86 -18.70 -19.71
N VAL A 584 8.69 -17.44 -19.29
CA VAL A 584 8.16 -16.37 -20.14
C VAL A 584 9.04 -16.18 -21.39
N LYS A 585 10.37 -16.07 -21.21
CA LYS A 585 11.32 -15.95 -22.34
C LYS A 585 11.27 -17.12 -23.33
N ARG A 586 11.05 -18.35 -22.84
CA ARG A 586 10.88 -19.52 -23.72
C ARG A 586 9.57 -19.45 -24.49
N HIS A 587 8.51 -18.97 -23.86
CA HIS A 587 7.21 -18.84 -24.50
C HIS A 587 7.23 -17.76 -25.59
N GLU A 588 7.83 -16.60 -25.31
CA GLU A 588 8.08 -15.54 -26.30
C GLU A 588 8.87 -16.08 -27.49
N LYS A 589 9.99 -16.77 -27.24
CA LYS A 589 10.79 -17.40 -28.30
C LYS A 589 10.02 -18.47 -29.10
N SER A 590 9.08 -19.16 -28.48
CA SER A 590 8.22 -20.14 -29.19
C SER A 590 7.15 -19.47 -30.05
N MET A 591 6.73 -18.26 -29.71
CA MET A 591 5.81 -17.46 -30.52
C MET A 591 6.52 -16.79 -31.71
N GLU A 592 7.81 -16.46 -31.60
CA GLU A 592 8.59 -15.90 -32.71
C GLU A 592 8.92 -16.91 -33.83
N VAL A 593 8.83 -18.22 -33.56
CA VAL A 593 9.17 -19.29 -34.51
C VAL A 593 7.94 -19.78 -35.28
N ASN A 594 6.73 -19.41 -34.86
CA ASN A 594 5.46 -19.71 -35.53
C ASN A 594 4.95 -18.49 -36.27
#